data_AF-A0A7S0M4A8-F1
#
_entry.id   AF-A0A7S0M4A8-F1
#
_cell.length_a   1.000
_cell.length_b   1.000
_cell.length_c   1.000
_cell.angle_alpha   90.00
_cell.angle_beta   90.00
_cell.angle_gamma   90.00
#
_symmetry.space_group_name_H-M   'P 1'
#
loop_
_entity.id
_entity.type
_entity.pdbx_description
1 polymer ?
#
loop_
_entity_poly.entity_id
_entity_poly.type
_entity_poly.pdbx_seq_one_letter_code
_entity_poly.pdbx_strand_id
1 'polypeptide(L)'
;ERSARLVFCLEPEAAVVRHFLIEGRLPALNMAVEVIDGGGGTVDITSHLVISVDPLQLRSVEVPSGGMWGSKAVDANFVALARQLFRALMGSDAHFKEFKGSTNMMDLMDSWEAAKLDFDPAEDDYSTTVNFSGVLQFLGTQRARMVAVSELVEAFNAAPAA
;
A
#
# COMPACT_ATOMS: atom_id res chain seq x y z
N GLU A 1 1.04 -12.46 37.19
CA GLU A 1 1.62 -13.59 36.45
C GLU A 1 2.47 -13.08 35.31
N ARG A 2 3.76 -13.45 35.24
CA ARG A 2 4.60 -13.26 34.04
C ARG A 2 4.83 -14.65 33.48
N SER A 3 4.29 -14.93 32.30
CA SER A 3 4.51 -16.21 31.61
C SER A 3 5.99 -16.36 31.29
N ALA A 4 6.64 -17.41 31.81
CA ALA A 4 8.10 -17.61 31.76
C ALA A 4 8.63 -18.07 30.39
N ARG A 5 7.83 -18.00 29.32
CA ARG A 5 8.14 -18.59 28.01
C ARG A 5 7.71 -17.74 26.83
N LEU A 6 7.85 -16.41 26.94
CA LEU A 6 7.69 -15.51 25.80
C LEU A 6 9.07 -15.09 25.32
N VAL A 7 9.32 -15.27 24.02
CA VAL A 7 10.52 -14.81 23.34
C VAL A 7 10.12 -13.81 22.27
N PHE A 8 10.91 -12.75 22.12
CA PHE A 8 10.79 -11.89 20.94
C PHE A 8 11.31 -12.67 19.74
N CYS A 9 10.60 -12.55 18.63
CA CYS A 9 10.92 -13.17 17.36
C CYS A 9 10.78 -12.10 16.29
N LEU A 10 11.68 -12.10 15.31
CA LEU A 10 11.58 -11.18 14.18
C LEU A 10 10.41 -11.61 13.28
N GLU A 11 9.76 -10.66 12.64
CA GLU A 11 8.66 -10.91 11.67
C GLU A 11 9.03 -12.00 10.63
N PRO A 12 10.22 -11.97 9.98
CA PRO A 12 10.59 -13.02 9.02
C PRO A 12 10.79 -14.40 9.66
N GLU A 13 11.28 -14.49 10.89
CA GLU A 13 11.42 -15.76 11.60
C GLU A 13 10.05 -16.37 11.93
N ALA A 14 9.12 -15.53 12.39
CA ALA A 14 7.74 -15.94 12.66
C ALA A 14 7.04 -16.43 11.38
N ALA A 15 7.29 -15.77 10.24
CA ALA A 15 6.78 -16.19 8.93
C ALA A 15 7.32 -17.57 8.52
N VAL A 16 8.62 -17.83 8.68
CA VAL A 16 9.20 -19.15 8.36
C VAL A 16 8.67 -20.24 9.30
N VAL A 17 8.56 -19.97 10.60
CA VAL A 17 7.99 -20.91 11.57
C VAL A 17 6.54 -21.26 11.19
N ARG A 18 5.74 -20.26 10.85
CA ARG A 18 4.36 -20.46 10.38
C ARG A 18 4.32 -21.36 9.13
N HIS A 19 5.13 -21.04 8.13
CA HIS A 19 5.16 -21.75 6.86
C HIS A 19 5.57 -23.23 7.00
N PHE A 20 6.63 -23.50 7.77
CA PHE A 20 7.18 -24.85 7.87
C PHE A 20 6.54 -25.70 8.96
N LEU A 21 6.32 -25.15 10.15
CA LEU A 21 5.90 -25.93 11.31
C LEU A 21 4.39 -25.98 11.50
N ILE A 22 3.67 -24.91 11.13
CA ILE A 22 2.22 -24.82 11.33
C ILE A 22 1.46 -25.27 10.07
N GLU A 23 1.92 -24.85 8.89
CA GLU A 23 1.29 -25.22 7.61
C GLU A 23 1.80 -26.57 7.05
N GLY A 24 2.77 -27.20 7.73
CA GLY A 24 3.23 -28.55 7.44
C GLY A 24 4.08 -28.69 6.17
N ARG A 25 4.61 -27.58 5.64
CA ARG A 25 5.55 -27.62 4.52
C ARG A 25 6.92 -28.01 5.05
N LEU A 26 7.29 -29.28 4.93
CA LEU A 26 8.56 -29.74 5.49
C LEU A 26 9.75 -29.07 4.79
N PRO A 27 10.64 -28.38 5.53
CA PRO A 27 11.84 -27.80 4.95
C PRO A 27 12.84 -28.91 4.59
N ALA A 28 13.63 -28.69 3.55
CA ALA A 28 14.75 -29.55 3.21
C ALA A 28 16.06 -28.95 3.74
N LEU A 29 17.01 -29.81 4.13
CA LEU A 29 18.36 -29.36 4.47
C LEU A 29 19.00 -28.64 3.27
N ASN A 30 19.68 -27.52 3.53
CA ASN A 30 20.26 -26.62 2.53
C ASN A 30 19.23 -25.92 1.61
N MET A 31 17.94 -25.96 1.95
CA MET A 31 16.94 -25.13 1.27
C MET A 31 17.21 -23.66 1.57
N ALA A 32 17.27 -22.84 0.52
CA ALA A 32 17.25 -21.39 0.65
C ALA A 32 15.80 -20.91 0.73
N VAL A 33 15.55 -19.96 1.62
CA VAL A 33 14.24 -19.36 1.88
C VAL A 33 14.42 -17.86 1.90
N GLU A 34 13.70 -17.16 1.03
CA GLU A 34 13.61 -15.71 1.05
C GLU A 34 12.24 -15.32 1.61
N VAL A 35 12.23 -14.38 2.54
CA VAL A 35 11.02 -13.79 3.09
C VAL A 35 10.98 -12.33 2.64
N ILE A 36 9.90 -11.98 1.94
CA ILE A 36 9.60 -10.61 1.52
C ILE A 36 8.37 -10.16 2.29
N ASP A 37 8.58 -9.31 3.30
CA ASP A 37 7.53 -8.76 4.13
C ASP A 37 7.14 -7.37 3.63
N GLY A 38 5.95 -7.26 3.05
CA GLY A 38 5.39 -6.02 2.52
C GLY A 38 4.42 -5.39 3.51
N GLY A 39 4.90 -4.44 4.30
CA GLY A 39 4.09 -3.71 5.26
C GLY A 39 3.51 -2.39 4.71
N GLY A 40 2.90 -1.63 5.60
CA GLY A 40 2.41 -0.28 5.27
C GLY A 40 3.55 0.73 5.10
N GLY A 41 4.62 0.62 5.90
CA GLY A 41 5.73 1.58 5.90
C GLY A 41 6.98 1.10 5.18
N THR A 42 7.30 -0.18 5.34
CA THR A 42 8.52 -0.80 4.84
C THR A 42 8.20 -2.02 4.00
N VAL A 43 9.17 -2.36 3.15
CA VAL A 43 9.31 -3.71 2.61
C VAL A 43 10.65 -4.22 3.09
N ASP A 44 10.64 -5.37 3.76
CA ASP A 44 11.83 -5.98 4.36
C ASP A 44 12.09 -7.34 3.71
N ILE A 45 13.33 -7.57 3.28
CA ILE A 45 13.77 -8.77 2.56
C ILE A 45 14.85 -9.47 3.38
N THR A 46 14.62 -10.74 3.70
CA THR A 46 15.60 -11.56 4.41
C THR A 46 15.76 -12.93 3.78
N SER A 47 17.00 -13.38 3.67
CA SER A 47 17.35 -14.67 3.05
C SER A 47 17.99 -15.59 4.07
N HIS A 48 17.47 -16.82 4.15
CA HIS A 48 17.83 -17.82 5.15
C HIS A 48 18.19 -19.15 4.47
N LEU A 49 19.14 -19.87 5.04
CA LEU A 49 19.45 -21.25 4.68
C LEU A 49 19.01 -22.18 5.80
N VAL A 50 18.28 -23.24 5.46
CA VAL A 50 17.92 -24.30 6.41
C VAL A 50 19.17 -25.14 6.70
N ILE A 51 19.67 -25.07 7.94
CA ILE A 51 20.86 -25.81 8.39
C ILE A 51 20.53 -27.03 9.26
N SER A 52 19.30 -27.10 9.78
CA SER A 52 18.74 -28.27 10.45
C SER A 52 17.21 -28.25 10.31
N VAL A 53 16.59 -29.42 10.22
CA VAL A 53 15.13 -29.58 10.09
C VAL A 53 14.47 -30.05 11.39
N ASP A 54 15.23 -30.68 12.29
CA ASP A 54 14.76 -31.11 13.61
C ASP A 54 15.89 -31.04 14.66
N PRO A 55 15.96 -29.98 15.49
CA PRO A 55 15.09 -28.80 15.47
C PRO A 55 15.32 -27.96 14.20
N LEU A 56 14.29 -27.22 13.76
CA LEU A 56 14.42 -26.26 12.67
C LEU A 56 15.44 -25.17 13.05
N GLN A 57 16.49 -25.04 12.25
CA GLN A 57 17.49 -23.99 12.40
C GLN A 57 17.75 -23.32 11.06
N LEU A 58 17.81 -21.99 11.11
CA LEU A 58 18.02 -21.12 9.96
C LEU A 58 19.30 -20.32 10.16
N ARG A 59 20.00 -20.04 9.06
CA ARG A 59 21.15 -19.14 9.05
C ARG A 59 20.91 -18.06 8.01
N SER A 60 21.00 -16.79 8.42
CA SER A 60 20.96 -15.66 7.49
C SER A 60 22.08 -15.81 6.45
N VAL A 61 21.73 -15.69 5.17
CA VAL A 61 22.66 -15.83 4.05
C VAL A 61 23.29 -14.49 3.70
N GLU A 62 22.52 -13.41 3.86
CA GLU A 62 22.93 -12.04 3.58
C GLU A 62 22.42 -11.08 4.65
N VAL A 63 22.87 -9.83 4.55
CA VAL A 63 22.38 -8.74 5.40
C VAL A 63 20.95 -8.41 4.94
N PRO A 64 19.97 -8.31 5.86
CA PRO A 64 18.62 -7.85 5.52
C PRO A 64 18.66 -6.57 4.69
N SER A 65 17.81 -6.52 3.67
CA SER A 65 17.65 -5.36 2.81
C SER A 65 16.19 -4.93 2.76
N GLY A 66 15.93 -3.75 2.22
CA GLY A 66 14.59 -3.19 2.23
C GLY A 66 14.61 -1.67 2.17
N GLY A 67 13.43 -1.09 2.29
CA GLY A 67 13.28 0.35 2.22
C GLY A 67 11.87 0.83 2.53
N MET A 68 11.70 2.15 2.44
CA MET A 68 10.41 2.82 2.60
C MET A 68 9.54 2.64 1.35
N TRP A 69 9.23 1.40 1.02
CA TRP A 69 8.48 0.99 -0.17
C TRP A 69 7.13 0.35 0.16
N GLY A 70 6.68 0.48 1.42
CA GLY A 70 5.39 -0.06 1.86
C GLY A 70 4.20 0.66 1.21
N SER A 71 2.98 0.16 1.49
CA SER A 71 1.76 0.62 0.84
C SER A 71 1.46 2.13 1.01
N LYS A 72 2.00 2.78 2.05
CA LYS A 72 1.91 4.24 2.23
C LYS A 72 2.55 5.05 1.09
N ALA A 73 3.56 4.49 0.41
CA ALA A 73 4.14 5.12 -0.78
C ALA A 73 3.12 5.16 -1.93
N VAL A 74 2.31 4.10 -2.08
CA VAL A 74 1.23 4.03 -3.06
C VAL A 74 0.14 5.07 -2.71
N ASP A 75 -0.24 5.15 -1.44
CA ASP A 75 -1.20 6.16 -0.96
C ASP A 75 -0.70 7.59 -1.23
N ALA A 76 0.57 7.86 -0.98
CA ALA A 76 1.16 9.17 -1.26
C ALA A 76 1.07 9.56 -2.74
N ASN A 77 1.24 8.61 -3.65
CA ASN A 77 1.07 8.83 -5.10
C ASN A 77 -0.38 9.13 -5.45
N PHE A 78 -1.35 8.40 -4.88
CA PHE A 78 -2.76 8.70 -5.08
C PHE A 78 -3.16 10.08 -4.54
N VAL A 79 -2.65 10.47 -3.37
CA VAL A 79 -2.87 11.81 -2.82
C VAL A 79 -2.25 12.90 -3.71
N ALA A 80 -1.09 12.63 -4.31
CA ALA A 80 -0.47 13.54 -5.27
C ALA A 80 -1.29 13.67 -6.55
N LEU A 81 -1.86 12.57 -7.05
CA LEU A 81 -2.81 12.56 -8.16
C LEU A 81 -4.06 13.41 -7.83
N ALA A 82 -4.68 13.20 -6.66
CA ALA A 82 -5.81 14.01 -6.22
C ALA A 82 -5.45 15.51 -6.17
N ARG A 83 -4.26 15.86 -5.67
CA ARG A 83 -3.78 17.25 -5.70
C ARG A 83 -3.67 17.81 -7.11
N GLN A 84 -3.16 17.03 -8.07
CA GLN A 84 -3.05 17.46 -9.47
C GLN A 84 -4.44 17.72 -10.07
N LEU A 85 -5.43 16.86 -9.78
CA LEU A 85 -6.82 17.08 -10.19
C LEU A 85 -7.37 18.39 -9.62
N PHE A 86 -7.19 18.66 -8.33
CA PHE A 86 -7.61 19.93 -7.72
C PHE A 86 -6.93 21.14 -8.36
N ARG A 87 -5.62 21.05 -8.67
CA ARG A 87 -4.90 22.12 -9.38
C ARG A 87 -5.47 22.37 -10.77
N ALA A 88 -5.74 21.31 -11.53
CA ALA A 88 -6.32 21.41 -12.87
C ALA A 88 -7.72 22.05 -12.82
N LEU A 89 -8.52 21.67 -11.82
CA LEU A 89 -9.88 22.16 -11.60
C LEU A 89 -9.96 23.61 -11.13
N MET A 90 -9.14 23.97 -10.16
CA MET A 90 -9.26 25.23 -9.41
C MET A 90 -8.14 26.23 -9.71
N GLY A 91 -7.21 25.86 -10.59
CA GLY A 91 -6.03 26.66 -10.96
C GLY A 91 -5.03 26.89 -9.82
N SER A 92 -5.19 26.21 -8.67
CA SER A 92 -4.35 26.42 -7.48
C SER A 92 -4.41 25.25 -6.49
N ASP A 93 -3.41 25.18 -5.62
CA ASP A 93 -3.33 24.21 -4.51
C ASP A 93 -4.17 24.57 -3.28
N ALA A 94 -4.62 25.82 -3.17
CA ALA A 94 -5.23 26.32 -1.93
C ALA A 94 -6.42 25.46 -1.50
N HIS A 95 -7.27 25.10 -2.46
CA HIS A 95 -8.45 24.26 -2.25
C HIS A 95 -8.08 22.82 -1.86
N PHE A 96 -7.00 22.26 -2.41
CA PHE A 96 -6.54 20.93 -2.00
C PHE A 96 -6.05 20.92 -0.55
N LYS A 97 -5.36 21.99 -0.12
CA LYS A 97 -4.89 22.12 1.26
C LYS A 97 -6.05 22.16 2.26
N GLU A 98 -7.13 22.85 1.91
CA GLU A 98 -8.36 22.88 2.70
C GLU A 98 -9.07 21.52 2.68
N PHE A 99 -9.25 20.92 1.49
CA PHE A 99 -9.85 19.59 1.33
C PHE A 99 -9.12 18.52 2.14
N LYS A 100 -7.78 18.52 2.13
CA LYS A 100 -6.94 17.54 2.84
C LYS A 100 -7.18 17.54 4.36
N GLY A 101 -7.65 18.65 4.94
CA GLY A 101 -8.01 18.74 6.35
C GLY A 101 -9.47 18.39 6.67
N SER A 102 -10.29 18.10 5.66
CA SER A 102 -11.72 17.83 5.81
C SER A 102 -12.04 16.35 6.02
N THR A 103 -13.26 16.04 6.49
CA THR A 103 -13.76 14.66 6.57
C THR A 103 -13.89 14.02 5.19
N ASN A 104 -14.16 14.79 4.13
CA ASN A 104 -14.25 14.27 2.76
C ASN A 104 -12.92 13.65 2.27
N MET A 105 -11.79 14.06 2.85
CA MET A 105 -10.50 13.42 2.57
C MET A 105 -10.43 12.01 3.18
N MET A 106 -11.04 11.81 4.35
CA MET A 106 -11.11 10.48 4.97
C MET A 106 -11.96 9.55 4.10
N ASP A 107 -13.14 9.99 3.67
CA ASP A 107 -14.02 9.21 2.79
C ASP A 107 -13.33 8.84 1.46
N LEU A 108 -12.57 9.79 0.89
CA LEU A 108 -11.77 9.54 -0.32
C LEU A 108 -10.69 8.49 -0.09
N MET A 109 -9.98 8.57 1.04
CA MET A 109 -8.92 7.62 1.38
C MET A 109 -9.46 6.23 1.74
N ASP A 110 -10.63 6.15 2.37
CA ASP A 110 -11.30 4.87 2.64
C ASP A 110 -11.74 4.19 1.34
N SER A 111 -12.30 4.97 0.40
CA SER A 111 -12.63 4.44 -0.93
C SER A 111 -11.38 4.03 -1.72
N TRP A 112 -10.27 4.76 -1.58
CA TRP A 112 -8.99 4.42 -2.19
C TRP A 112 -8.40 3.14 -1.58
N GLU A 113 -8.44 2.98 -0.26
CA GLU A 113 -7.95 1.78 0.42
C GLU A 113 -8.72 0.55 -0.05
N ALA A 114 -10.06 0.64 -0.17
CA ALA A 114 -10.88 -0.44 -0.71
C ALA A 114 -10.49 -0.79 -2.16
N ALA A 115 -10.33 0.22 -3.02
CA ALA A 115 -9.90 0.02 -4.41
C ALA A 115 -8.51 -0.61 -4.52
N LYS A 116 -7.58 -0.22 -3.64
CA LYS A 116 -6.21 -0.77 -3.59
C LYS A 116 -6.19 -2.22 -3.12
N LEU A 117 -7.04 -2.59 -2.16
CA LEU A 117 -7.14 -3.96 -1.64
C LEU A 117 -7.85 -4.92 -2.61
N ASP A 118 -8.78 -4.40 -3.42
CA ASP A 118 -9.52 -5.17 -4.43
C ASP A 118 -8.74 -5.36 -5.73
N PHE A 119 -7.58 -4.70 -5.88
CA PHE A 119 -6.75 -4.79 -7.07
C PHE A 119 -6.20 -6.21 -7.28
N ASP A 120 -6.57 -6.83 -8.41
CA ASP A 120 -6.00 -8.10 -8.85
C ASP A 120 -5.04 -7.87 -10.03
N PRO A 121 -3.72 -8.11 -9.87
CA PRO A 121 -2.77 -7.99 -10.97
C PRO A 121 -2.95 -9.04 -12.07
N ALA A 122 -3.75 -10.09 -11.85
CA ALA A 122 -4.03 -11.13 -12.84
C ALA A 122 -5.17 -10.76 -13.81
N GLU A 123 -5.94 -9.72 -13.51
CA GLU A 123 -6.97 -9.21 -14.43
C GLU A 123 -6.32 -8.40 -15.56
N ASP A 124 -6.85 -8.54 -16.78
CA ASP A 124 -6.38 -7.78 -17.95
C ASP A 124 -6.87 -6.31 -17.92
N ASP A 125 -7.89 -6.02 -17.11
CA ASP A 125 -8.44 -4.67 -16.91
C ASP A 125 -8.01 -4.12 -15.55
N TYR A 126 -6.96 -3.30 -15.55
CA TYR A 126 -6.47 -2.61 -14.35
C TYR A 126 -7.33 -1.39 -13.93
N SER A 127 -8.55 -1.27 -14.45
CA SER A 127 -9.45 -0.19 -14.07
C SER A 127 -9.99 -0.41 -12.66
N THR A 128 -10.03 0.67 -11.87
CA THR A 128 -10.66 0.68 -10.56
C THR A 128 -11.50 1.94 -10.40
N THR A 129 -12.51 1.86 -9.56
CA THR A 129 -13.41 2.99 -9.29
C THR A 129 -13.16 3.52 -7.89
N VAL A 130 -12.88 4.82 -7.79
CA VAL A 130 -12.76 5.52 -6.51
C VAL A 130 -13.90 6.52 -6.39
N ASN A 131 -14.53 6.58 -5.22
CA ASN A 131 -15.65 7.46 -4.96
C ASN A 131 -15.19 8.91 -4.73
N PHE A 132 -15.41 9.76 -5.72
CA PHE A 132 -15.11 11.20 -5.68
C PHE A 132 -16.29 12.09 -5.23
N SER A 133 -17.40 11.53 -4.75
CA SER A 133 -18.58 12.32 -4.36
C SER A 133 -18.27 13.40 -3.32
N GLY A 134 -17.49 13.09 -2.29
CA GLY A 134 -17.05 14.07 -1.28
C GLY A 134 -16.17 15.18 -1.87
N VAL A 135 -15.35 14.86 -2.87
CA VAL A 135 -14.57 15.85 -3.64
C VAL A 135 -15.52 16.77 -4.41
N LEU A 136 -16.49 16.21 -5.13
CA LEU A 136 -17.46 16.97 -5.93
C LEU A 136 -18.35 17.85 -5.04
N GLN A 137 -18.78 17.35 -3.88
CA GLN A 137 -19.54 18.15 -2.91
C GLN A 137 -18.70 19.31 -2.38
N PHE A 138 -17.44 19.06 -2.02
CA PHE A 138 -16.51 20.09 -1.55
C PHE A 138 -16.24 21.16 -2.62
N LEU A 139 -16.15 20.78 -3.89
CA LEU A 139 -15.96 21.72 -4.99
C LEU A 139 -17.26 22.47 -5.34
N GLY A 140 -18.41 21.79 -5.27
CA GLY A 140 -19.73 22.34 -5.55
C GLY A 140 -20.16 23.40 -4.53
N THR A 141 -19.70 23.30 -3.27
CA THR A 141 -19.88 24.37 -2.27
C THR A 141 -18.99 25.58 -2.54
N GLN A 142 -17.91 25.44 -3.32
CA GLN A 142 -16.88 26.47 -3.52
C GLN A 142 -16.98 27.23 -4.87
N ARG A 143 -17.66 26.74 -5.93
CA ARG A 143 -17.86 27.54 -7.16
C ARG A 143 -19.04 27.15 -8.07
N ALA A 144 -19.81 28.19 -8.43
CA ALA A 144 -20.91 28.25 -9.40
C ALA A 144 -20.52 28.04 -10.89
N ARG A 145 -19.59 27.14 -11.20
CA ARG A 145 -19.34 26.70 -12.58
C ARG A 145 -19.05 25.20 -12.56
N MET A 146 -20.12 24.40 -12.63
CA MET A 146 -20.00 22.96 -12.82
C MET A 146 -19.27 22.69 -14.13
N VAL A 147 -18.16 21.96 -14.05
CA VAL A 147 -17.47 21.34 -15.20
C VAL A 147 -17.89 19.88 -15.19
N ALA A 148 -18.24 19.31 -16.35
CA ALA A 148 -18.71 17.93 -16.40
C ALA A 148 -17.56 16.97 -16.03
N VAL A 149 -17.86 15.90 -15.28
CA VAL A 149 -16.86 14.90 -14.86
C VAL A 149 -16.09 14.32 -16.06
N SER A 150 -16.74 14.20 -17.22
CA SER A 150 -16.10 13.79 -18.48
C SER A 150 -15.02 14.75 -18.94
N GLU A 151 -15.25 16.07 -18.85
CA GLU A 151 -14.26 17.10 -19.22
C GLU A 151 -13.05 17.06 -18.27
N LEU A 152 -13.22 16.57 -17.04
CA LEU A 152 -12.14 16.41 -16.05
C LEU A 152 -11.25 15.22 -16.36
N VAL A 153 -11.86 14.10 -16.73
CA VAL A 153 -11.14 12.90 -17.17
C VAL A 153 -10.38 13.20 -18.45
N GLU A 154 -10.98 13.93 -19.40
CA GLU A 154 -10.32 14.38 -20.62
C GLU A 154 -9.15 15.33 -20.34
N ALA A 155 -9.34 16.34 -19.46
CA ALA A 155 -8.28 17.27 -19.10
C ALA A 155 -7.11 16.59 -18.37
N PHE A 156 -7.40 15.61 -17.50
CA PHE A 156 -6.38 14.83 -16.82
C PHE A 156 -5.58 13.96 -17.81
N ASN A 157 -6.27 13.24 -18.71
CA ASN A 157 -5.61 12.41 -19.73
C ASN A 157 -4.84 13.24 -20.77
N ALA A 158 -5.21 14.51 -20.98
CA ALA A 158 -4.51 15.43 -21.86
C ALA A 158 -3.31 16.13 -21.19
N ALA A 159 -3.16 16.03 -19.87
CA ALA A 159 -2.02 16.60 -19.17
C ALA A 159 -0.75 15.78 -19.52
N PRO A 160 0.38 16.43 -19.85
CA PRO A 160 1.61 15.70 -20.11
C PRO A 160 2.02 14.92 -18.87
N ALA A 161 2.37 13.64 -19.05
CA ALA A 161 2.94 12.83 -17.99
C ALA A 161 4.18 13.54 -17.43
N ALA A 162 4.20 13.76 -16.11
CA ALA A 162 5.31 14.39 -15.40
C ALA A 162 6.54 13.47 -15.36
#